data_AF-A0A2S2Q7D7-F1
#
_entry.id   AF-A0A2S2Q7D7-F1
#
_cell.length_a   1.000
_cell.length_b   1.000
_cell.length_c   1.000
_cell.angle_alpha   90.00
_cell.angle_beta   90.00
_cell.angle_gamma   90.00
#
_symmetry.space_group_name_H-M   'P 1'
#
loop_
_entity.id
_entity.type
_entity.pdbx_description
1 polymer ?
#
loop_
_entity_poly.entity_id
_entity_poly.type
_entity_poly.pdbx_seq_one_letter_code
_entity_poly.pdbx_strand_id
1 'polypeptide(L)'
;MIIYDLYIDASLKFKLRNQVLPILPSLTEKRKFEVFCNREIVKELIDITLFLSHHSLAFRGHCEKWSDSLRGNFKDLVELVSNYSPTMAPYISNLKNKNNKTPVVFYNMAETK
;
A
#
# COMPACT_ATOMS: atom_id res chain seq x y z
N MET A 1 0.92 24.13 47.50
CA MET A 1 0.79 24.40 46.06
C MET A 1 1.60 23.38 45.24
N ILE A 2 2.92 23.30 45.42
CA ILE A 2 3.85 22.42 44.66
C ILE A 2 3.43 20.93 44.60
N ILE A 3 2.93 20.35 45.70
CA ILE A 3 2.53 18.93 45.75
C ILE A 3 1.29 18.66 44.87
N TYR A 4 0.36 19.61 44.80
CA TYR A 4 -0.83 19.46 43.97
C TYR A 4 -0.49 19.52 42.49
N ASP A 5 0.40 20.44 42.08
CA ASP A 5 0.87 20.55 40.70
C ASP A 5 1.63 19.28 40.27
N LEU A 6 2.48 18.73 41.16
CA LEU A 6 3.19 17.47 40.91
C LEU A 6 2.22 16.28 40.77
N TYR A 7 1.17 16.23 41.59
CA TYR A 7 0.17 15.18 41.51
C TYR A 7 -0.66 15.27 40.22
N ILE A 8 -1.06 16.48 39.83
CA ILE A 8 -1.77 16.73 38.58
C ILE A 8 -0.90 16.32 37.39
N ASP A 9 0.38 16.72 37.35
CA ASP A 9 1.32 16.37 36.28
C ASP A 9 1.56 14.85 36.19
N ALA A 10 1.80 14.20 37.32
CA ALA A 10 2.00 12.75 37.36
C ALA A 10 0.76 11.98 36.88
N SER A 11 -0.44 12.41 37.30
CA SER A 11 -1.72 11.82 36.89
C SER A 11 -1.98 12.03 35.40
N LEU A 12 -1.69 13.23 34.88
CA LEU A 12 -1.81 13.54 33.46
C LEU A 12 -0.83 12.70 32.62
N LYS A 13 0.43 12.61 33.04
CA LYS A 13 1.48 11.80 32.40
C LYS A 13 1.12 10.31 32.37
N PHE A 14 0.56 9.79 33.45
CA PHE A 14 0.09 8.40 33.52
C PHE A 14 -1.05 8.16 32.52
N LYS A 15 -2.06 9.04 32.50
CA LYS A 15 -3.21 8.95 31.60
C LYS A 15 -2.80 9.02 30.14
N LEU A 16 -1.89 9.95 29.82
CA LEU A 16 -1.38 10.16 28.48
C LEU A 16 -0.52 8.97 28.02
N ARG A 17 0.33 8.42 28.90
CA ARG A 17 1.04 7.16 28.62
C ARG A 17 0.08 6.03 28.33
N ASN A 18 -0.97 5.84 29.14
CA ASN A 18 -1.93 4.75 28.94
C ASN A 18 -2.73 4.89 27.63
N GLN A 19 -3.03 6.12 27.21
CA GLN A 19 -3.72 6.39 25.95
C GLN A 19 -2.80 6.28 24.72
N VAL A 20 -1.52 6.67 24.84
CA VAL A 20 -0.57 6.68 23.72
C VAL A 20 0.18 5.34 23.56
N LEU A 21 0.36 4.57 24.63
CA LEU A 21 0.97 3.23 24.57
C LEU A 21 0.37 2.31 23.50
N PRO A 22 -0.96 2.18 23.34
CA PRO A 22 -1.56 1.33 22.30
C PRO A 22 -1.45 1.92 20.88
N ILE A 23 -1.14 3.21 20.74
CA ILE A 23 -0.98 3.86 19.44
C ILE A 23 0.36 3.43 18.79
N LEU A 24 1.41 3.23 19.58
CA LEU A 24 2.73 2.84 19.05
C LEU A 24 2.73 1.42 18.39
N PRO A 25 2.15 0.37 19.01
CA PRO A 25 1.95 -0.92 18.36
C PRO A 25 1.09 -0.81 17.11
N SER A 26 -0.03 -0.09 17.15
CA SER A 26 -0.94 0.01 16.00
C SER A 26 -0.33 0.74 14.80
N LEU A 27 0.48 1.78 15.02
CA LEU A 27 1.28 2.41 13.95
C LEU A 27 2.32 1.43 13.38
N THR A 28 2.98 0.67 14.25
CA THR A 28 3.98 -0.32 13.84
C THR A 28 3.35 -1.45 13.02
N GLU A 29 2.19 -1.95 13.45
CA GLU A 29 1.41 -2.97 12.76
C GLU A 29 0.90 -2.46 11.41
N LYS A 30 0.38 -1.23 11.37
CA LYS A 30 -0.03 -0.59 10.11
C LYS A 30 1.14 -0.52 9.13
N ARG A 31 2.32 -0.07 9.58
CA ARG A 31 3.53 -0.04 8.74
C ARG A 31 3.93 -1.44 8.26
N LYS A 32 3.92 -2.44 9.14
CA LYS A 32 4.23 -3.84 8.76
C LYS A 32 3.25 -4.36 7.71
N PHE A 33 1.97 -4.05 7.88
CA PHE A 33 0.91 -4.42 6.95
C PHE A 33 1.10 -3.75 5.58
N GLU A 34 1.45 -2.47 5.56
CA GLU A 34 1.77 -1.74 4.33
C GLU A 34 2.96 -2.35 3.58
N VAL A 35 4.04 -2.69 4.29
CA VAL A 35 5.20 -3.39 3.71
C VAL A 35 4.82 -4.77 3.19
N PHE A 36 3.97 -5.50 3.90
CA PHE A 36 3.45 -6.79 3.47
C PHE A 36 2.65 -6.65 2.15
N CYS A 37 1.67 -5.74 2.10
CA CYS A 37 0.88 -5.49 0.90
C CYS A 37 1.75 -5.11 -0.31
N ASN A 38 2.76 -4.24 -0.13
CA ASN A 38 3.68 -3.87 -1.20
C ASN A 38 4.46 -5.09 -1.73
N ARG A 39 4.92 -5.98 -0.85
CA ARG A 39 5.66 -7.18 -1.25
C ARG A 39 4.78 -8.14 -2.04
N GLU A 40 3.54 -8.36 -1.60
CA GLU A 40 2.58 -9.22 -2.30
C GLU A 40 2.26 -8.66 -3.69
N ILE A 41 2.00 -7.36 -3.81
CA ILE A 41 1.76 -6.71 -5.12
C ILE A 41 2.97 -6.91 -6.04
N VAL A 42 4.19 -6.64 -5.56
CA VAL A 42 5.41 -6.79 -6.38
C VAL A 42 5.60 -8.24 -6.83
N LYS A 43 5.34 -9.21 -5.94
CA LYS A 43 5.42 -10.64 -6.27
C LYS A 43 4.45 -11.00 -7.38
N GLU A 44 3.20 -10.57 -7.29
CA GLU A 44 2.19 -10.82 -8.33
C GLU A 44 2.57 -10.16 -9.68
N LEU A 45 3.14 -8.95 -9.66
CA LEU A 45 3.63 -8.29 -10.88
C LEU A 45 4.83 -9.04 -11.50
N ILE A 46 5.71 -9.62 -10.69
CA ILE A 46 6.81 -10.47 -11.15
C ILE A 46 6.25 -11.75 -11.78
N ASP A 47 5.28 -12.40 -11.15
CA ASP A 47 4.67 -13.63 -11.67
C ASP A 47 4.00 -13.39 -13.03
N ILE A 48 3.27 -12.27 -13.19
CA ILE A 48 2.70 -11.86 -14.49
C ILE A 48 3.80 -11.62 -15.52
N THR A 49 4.90 -10.97 -15.13
CA THR A 49 6.04 -10.70 -16.02
C THR A 49 6.67 -12.00 -16.51
N LEU A 50 6.95 -12.94 -15.59
CA LEU A 50 7.50 -14.25 -15.91
C LEU A 50 6.57 -15.04 -16.83
N PHE A 51 5.26 -15.03 -16.55
CA PHE A 51 4.27 -15.68 -17.40
C PHE A 51 4.33 -15.15 -18.83
N LEU A 52 4.34 -13.83 -19.04
CA LEU A 52 4.41 -13.25 -20.37
C LEU A 52 5.75 -13.55 -21.07
N SER A 53 6.85 -13.46 -20.33
CA SER A 53 8.20 -13.78 -20.84
C SER A 53 8.30 -15.24 -21.30
N HIS A 54 7.85 -16.19 -20.50
CA HIS A 54 7.93 -17.62 -20.82
C HIS A 54 7.12 -17.99 -22.08
N HIS A 55 6.01 -17.29 -22.33
CA HIS A 55 5.15 -17.54 -23.47
C HIS A 55 5.42 -16.60 -24.65
N SER A 56 6.48 -15.77 -24.60
CA SER A 56 6.82 -14.78 -25.62
C SER A 56 5.66 -13.85 -26.00
N LEU A 57 4.82 -13.51 -25.01
CA LEU A 57 3.67 -12.63 -25.21
C LEU A 57 4.08 -11.17 -25.12
N ALA A 58 3.46 -10.34 -25.96
CA ALA A 58 3.66 -8.89 -25.88
C ALA A 58 3.14 -8.36 -24.54
N PHE A 59 3.95 -7.57 -23.84
CA PHE A 59 3.57 -6.98 -22.56
C PHE A 59 2.57 -5.84 -22.73
N ARG A 60 2.79 -5.03 -23.77
CA ARG A 60 2.07 -3.78 -24.04
C ARG A 60 1.16 -3.92 -25.26
N GLY A 61 0.06 -3.17 -25.24
CA GLY A 61 -0.85 -3.02 -26.35
C GLY A 61 -0.47 -1.81 -27.22
N HIS A 62 -1.25 -1.60 -28.28
CA HIS A 62 -1.07 -0.41 -29.12
C HIS A 62 -1.44 0.88 -28.38
N CYS A 63 -2.47 0.79 -27.53
CA CYS A 63 -2.85 1.86 -26.62
C CYS A 63 -2.64 1.39 -25.18
N GLU A 64 -2.59 2.29 -24.19
CA GLU A 64 -2.31 1.91 -22.80
C GLU A 64 -3.28 2.54 -21.79
N LYS A 65 -4.33 3.26 -22.23
CA LYS A 65 -5.29 3.83 -21.27
C LYS A 65 -6.11 2.71 -20.65
N TRP A 66 -6.60 2.95 -19.43
CA TRP A 66 -7.46 1.98 -18.74
C TRP A 66 -8.78 1.71 -19.46
N SER A 67 -9.25 2.67 -20.26
CA SER A 67 -10.45 2.59 -21.09
C SER A 67 -10.27 1.86 -22.42
N ASP A 68 -9.03 1.59 -22.82
CA ASP A 68 -8.75 1.04 -24.14
C ASP A 68 -8.92 -0.49 -24.13
N SER A 69 -9.57 -1.03 -25.16
CA SER A 69 -9.74 -2.49 -25.34
C SER A 69 -8.39 -3.19 -25.59
N LEU A 70 -7.47 -2.54 -26.30
CA LEU A 70 -6.16 -3.08 -26.66
C LEU A 70 -5.04 -2.49 -25.79
N ARG A 71 -5.20 -2.58 -24.47
CA ARG A 71 -4.29 -1.99 -23.48
C ARG A 71 -3.03 -2.82 -23.17
N GLY A 72 -3.02 -4.09 -23.59
CA GLY A 72 -1.88 -5.00 -23.49
C GLY A 72 -2.04 -6.11 -22.45
N ASN A 73 -1.44 -7.27 -22.74
CA ASN A 73 -1.60 -8.49 -21.95
C ASN A 73 -1.19 -8.32 -20.48
N PHE A 74 -0.16 -7.50 -20.20
CA PHE A 74 0.26 -7.24 -18.82
C PHE A 74 -0.86 -6.58 -18.03
N LYS A 75 -1.49 -5.55 -18.59
CA LYS A 75 -2.53 -4.78 -17.93
C LYS A 75 -3.82 -5.59 -17.77
N ASP A 76 -4.12 -6.44 -18.75
CA ASP A 76 -5.25 -7.38 -18.69
C ASP A 76 -5.06 -8.45 -17.61
N LEU A 77 -3.86 -9.03 -17.52
CA LEU A 77 -3.55 -10.00 -16.48
C LEU A 77 -3.54 -9.38 -15.09
N VAL A 78 -3.01 -8.15 -14.95
CA VAL A 78 -3.07 -7.42 -13.68
C VAL A 78 -4.52 -7.17 -13.24
N GLU A 79 -5.41 -6.79 -14.17
CA GLU A 79 -6.83 -6.64 -13.85
C GLU A 79 -7.48 -7.98 -13.49
N LEU A 80 -7.15 -9.06 -14.21
CA LEU A 80 -7.63 -10.40 -13.89
C LEU A 80 -7.19 -10.84 -12.49
N VAL A 81 -5.91 -10.70 -12.16
CA VAL A 81 -5.36 -11.04 -10.83
C VAL A 81 -6.01 -10.19 -9.75
N SER A 82 -6.32 -8.92 -10.04
CA SER A 82 -7.01 -8.04 -9.09
C SER A 82 -8.41 -8.52 -8.69
N ASN A 83 -9.07 -9.37 -9.49
CA ASN A 83 -10.37 -9.94 -9.11
C ASN A 83 -10.25 -11.01 -8.01
N TYR A 84 -9.06 -11.55 -7.78
CA TYR A 84 -8.82 -12.64 -6.83
C TYR A 84 -7.85 -12.26 -5.70
N SER A 85 -6.97 -11.28 -5.94
CA SER A 85 -5.99 -10.83 -4.95
C SER A 85 -6.53 -9.70 -4.08
N PRO A 86 -6.61 -9.90 -2.74
CA PRO A 86 -7.10 -8.87 -1.81
C PRO A 86 -6.16 -7.66 -1.72
N THR A 87 -4.88 -7.81 -2.06
CA THR A 87 -3.89 -6.73 -2.08
C THR A 87 -3.89 -5.97 -3.42
N MET A 88 -4.08 -6.66 -4.54
CA MET A 88 -4.08 -6.04 -5.87
C MET A 88 -5.37 -5.27 -6.17
N ALA A 89 -6.53 -5.77 -5.72
CA ALA A 89 -7.83 -5.10 -5.91
C ALA A 89 -7.85 -3.62 -5.48
N PRO A 90 -7.48 -3.26 -4.23
CA PRO A 90 -7.45 -1.87 -3.79
C PRO A 90 -6.35 -1.07 -4.50
N TYR A 91 -5.21 -1.70 -4.81
CA TYR A 91 -4.11 -1.05 -5.52
C TYR A 91 -4.53 -0.58 -6.92
N ILE A 92 -5.16 -1.47 -7.72
CA ILE A 92 -5.61 -1.13 -9.08
C ILE A 92 -6.77 -0.14 -9.06
N SER A 93 -7.69 -0.26 -8.10
CA SER A 93 -8.77 0.71 -7.93
C SER A 93 -8.23 2.12 -7.64
N ASN A 94 -7.28 2.23 -6.72
CA ASN A 94 -6.60 3.49 -6.41
C ASN A 94 -5.83 4.03 -7.62
N LEU A 95 -5.18 3.15 -8.39
CA LEU A 95 -4.41 3.53 -9.57
C LEU A 95 -5.32 4.08 -10.69
N LYS A 96 -6.50 3.50 -10.90
CA LYS A 96 -7.50 3.98 -11.88
C LYS A 96 -8.12 5.32 -11.47
N ASN A 97 -8.32 5.53 -10.17
CA ASN A 97 -8.90 6.76 -9.63
C ASN A 97 -7.90 7.92 -9.56
N LYS A 98 -6.60 7.65 -9.69
CA LYS A 98 -5.54 8.65 -9.59
C LYS A 98 -5.44 9.42 -10.91
N ASN A 99 -5.98 10.64 -10.94
CA ASN A 99 -5.70 11.59 -12.01
C ASN A 99 -4.18 11.81 -12.09
N ASN A 100 -3.61 11.75 -13.31
CA ASN A 100 -2.19 11.64 -13.72
C ASN A 100 -1.13 12.61 -13.10
N LYS A 101 -1.37 13.21 -11.94
CA LYS A 101 -0.52 14.24 -11.32
C LYS A 101 0.22 13.82 -10.05
N THR A 102 -0.04 12.62 -9.52
CA THR A 102 0.62 12.16 -8.27
C THR A 102 1.38 10.85 -8.51
N PRO A 103 2.67 10.76 -8.12
CA PRO A 103 3.47 9.54 -8.30
C PRO A 103 2.76 8.32 -7.71
N VAL A 104 2.90 7.15 -8.33
CA VAL A 104 2.42 5.89 -7.75
C VAL A 104 3.10 5.75 -6.38
N VAL A 105 2.31 5.87 -5.30
CA VAL A 105 2.83 5.74 -3.94
C VAL A 105 2.72 4.27 -3.62
N PHE A 106 3.83 3.53 -3.79
CA PHE A 106 4.02 2.32 -2.99
C PHE A 106 3.92 2.78 -1.54
N TYR A 107 3.15 2.08 -0.69
CA TYR A 107 2.92 2.53 0.69
C TYR A 107 4.27 2.93 1.31
N ASN A 108 4.36 4.19 1.75
CA ASN A 108 5.59 4.94 1.92
C ASN A 108 6.69 4.11 2.61
N MET A 109 7.73 3.75 1.85
CA MET A 109 9.00 3.24 2.40
C MET A 109 9.96 4.40 2.77
N ALA A 110 9.49 5.65 2.71
CA ALA A 110 10.29 6.83 2.97
C ALA A 110 10.06 7.37 4.39
N GLU A 111 11.17 7.68 5.04
CA GLU A 111 11.35 8.40 6.32
C GLU A 111 11.24 7.57 7.60
N THR A 112 12.37 6.95 7.95
CA THR A 112 12.93 7.02 9.32
C THR A 112 14.39 6.56 9.27
N LYS A 113 15.30 7.50 9.02
CA LYS A 113 16.65 7.46 9.59
C LYS A 113 16.58 8.17 10.94
#